data_AF-A0A7C4BNJ6-F1
#
_entry.id   AF-A0A7C4BNJ6-F1
#
_cell.length_a   1.000
_cell.length_b   1.000
_cell.length_c   1.000
_cell.angle_alpha   90.00
_cell.angle_beta   90.00
_cell.angle_gamma   90.00
#
_symmetry.space_group_name_H-M   'P 1'
#
loop_
_entity.id
_entity.type
_entity.pdbx_description
1 polymer ?
#
loop_
_entity_poly.entity_id
_entity_poly.type
_entity_poly.pdbx_seq_one_letter_code
_entity_poly.pdbx_strand_id
1 'polypeptide(L)'
;MQECKIKSSSENKIIKGSSITEFITIIVVIAFSVFIYVFLISEIKRMNREKIIKQEILTERINKLEMYLVEVQKLTSESRIVSLAQDSLGLSRPEKNIEIISVSKNQIIQVENFIKGKYD
;
A
#
# COMPACT_ATOMS: atom_id res chain seq x y z
N MET A 1 7.51 64.67 48.10
CA MET A 1 6.24 64.07 48.58
C MET A 1 5.16 64.44 47.58
N GLN A 2 4.28 63.49 47.30
CA GLN A 2 3.17 63.47 46.34
C GLN A 2 3.43 62.75 45.01
N GLU A 3 2.62 61.70 44.89
CA GLU A 3 2.57 60.60 43.96
C GLU A 3 1.81 60.96 42.67
N CYS A 4 1.82 59.97 41.76
CA CYS A 4 0.68 59.60 40.92
C CYS A 4 0.30 60.53 39.76
N LYS A 5 0.46 60.06 38.52
CA LYS A 5 -0.53 59.15 37.93
C LYS A 5 -0.08 58.60 36.57
N ILE A 6 -0.05 57.27 36.51
CA ILE A 6 -0.24 56.48 35.31
C ILE A 6 -1.53 56.95 34.63
N LYS A 7 -1.50 57.23 33.32
CA LYS A 7 -2.70 57.11 32.50
C LYS A 7 -2.35 56.40 31.21
N SER A 8 -2.68 55.11 31.19
CA SER A 8 -2.89 54.34 29.97
C SER A 8 -3.97 55.01 29.13
N SER A 9 -3.75 55.04 27.82
CA SER A 9 -4.81 54.91 26.83
C SER A 9 -4.15 54.64 25.49
N SER A 10 -3.95 53.36 25.19
CA SER A 10 -3.89 52.89 23.82
C SER A 10 -5.23 53.23 23.19
N GLU A 11 -5.32 54.40 22.56
CA GLU A 11 -6.44 54.77 21.71
C GLU A 11 -6.47 53.81 20.51
N ASN A 12 -7.27 52.74 20.63
CA ASN A 12 -7.80 52.07 19.45
C ASN A 12 -8.63 53.10 18.70
N LYS A 13 -8.02 53.75 17.69
CA LYS A 13 -8.73 54.59 16.73
C LYS A 13 -9.71 53.69 15.97
N ILE A 14 -10.94 53.66 16.44
CA ILE A 14 -12.08 53.17 15.68
C ILE A 14 -12.28 54.19 14.57
N ILE A 15 -11.75 53.88 13.38
CA ILE A 15 -11.98 54.64 12.16
C ILE A 15 -13.48 54.50 11.88
N LYS A 16 -14.27 55.53 12.20
CA LYS A 16 -15.67 55.60 11.79
C LYS A 16 -15.69 55.79 10.27
N GLY A 17 -15.82 54.68 9.54
CA GLY A 17 -16.05 54.70 8.10
C GLY A 17 -17.43 55.29 7.80
N SER A 18 -17.57 55.91 6.63
CA SER A 18 -18.90 56.19 6.07
C SER A 18 -19.62 54.87 5.80
N SER A 19 -20.95 54.82 5.94
CA SER A 19 -21.76 53.61 5.69
C SER A 19 -21.48 52.96 4.32
N ILE A 20 -21.12 53.77 3.32
CA ILE A 20 -20.72 53.29 1.98
C ILE A 20 -19.37 52.56 2.02
N THR A 21 -18.40 53.08 2.76
CA THR A 21 -17.08 52.45 2.88
C THR A 21 -17.20 51.09 3.57
N GLU A 22 -18.02 50.96 4.61
CA GLU A 22 -18.25 49.68 5.30
C GLU A 22 -18.90 48.63 4.39
N PHE A 23 -19.87 49.04 3.56
CA PHE A 23 -20.51 48.15 2.59
C PHE A 23 -19.52 47.62 1.54
N ILE A 24 -18.64 48.49 1.03
CA ILE A 24 -17.59 48.09 0.07
C ILE A 24 -16.62 47.10 0.73
N THR A 25 -16.21 47.33 1.99
CA THR A 25 -15.30 46.40 2.68
C THR A 25 -15.93 45.01 2.83
N ILE A 26 -17.22 44.92 3.14
CA ILE A 26 -17.92 43.63 3.27
C ILE A 26 -17.92 42.88 1.92
N ILE A 27 -18.22 43.55 0.81
CA ILE A 27 -18.21 42.94 -0.51
C ILE A 27 -16.81 42.41 -0.85
N VAL A 28 -15.77 43.19 -0.57
CA VAL A 28 -14.37 42.80 -0.82
C VAL A 28 -13.99 41.57 0.02
N VAL A 29 -14.40 41.52 1.29
CA VAL A 29 -14.16 40.37 2.17
C VAL A 29 -14.87 39.11 1.65
N ILE A 30 -16.12 39.24 1.21
CA ILE A 30 -16.88 38.12 0.62
C ILE A 30 -16.19 37.62 -0.65
N ALA A 31 -15.78 38.52 -1.55
CA ALA A 31 -15.06 38.17 -2.76
C ALA A 31 -13.75 37.43 -2.44
N PHE A 32 -12.96 37.93 -1.49
CA PHE A 32 -11.73 37.27 -1.04
C PHE A 32 -11.98 35.89 -0.45
N SER A 33 -13.05 35.74 0.34
CA SER A 33 -13.44 34.45 0.91
C SER A 33 -13.74 33.41 -0.17
N VAL A 34 -14.46 33.79 -1.23
CA VAL A 34 -14.75 32.91 -2.37
C VAL A 34 -13.46 32.53 -3.11
N PHE A 35 -12.53 33.48 -3.31
CA PHE A 35 -11.23 33.19 -3.93
C PHE A 35 -10.43 32.17 -3.12
N ILE A 36 -10.34 32.35 -1.80
CA ILE A 36 -9.64 31.42 -0.91
C ILE A 36 -10.29 30.03 -0.97
N TYR A 37 -11.62 29.96 -0.98
CA TYR A 37 -12.35 28.70 -1.06
C TYR A 37 -12.04 27.92 -2.36
N VAL A 38 -12.07 28.59 -3.51
CA VAL A 38 -11.73 27.97 -4.81
C VAL A 38 -10.28 27.50 -4.85
N PHE A 39 -9.36 28.29 -4.29
CA PHE A 39 -7.95 27.92 -4.16
C PHE A 39 -7.78 26.65 -3.31
N LEU A 40 -8.43 26.59 -2.14
CA LEU A 40 -8.39 25.42 -1.26
C LEU A 40 -8.96 24.16 -1.92
N ILE A 41 -10.09 24.26 -2.63
CA ILE A 41 -10.65 23.12 -3.38
C ILE A 41 -9.65 22.61 -4.43
N SER A 42 -9.00 23.53 -5.14
CA SER A 42 -8.03 23.18 -6.18
C SER A 42 -6.83 22.43 -5.58
N GLU A 43 -6.30 22.91 -4.46
CA GLU A 43 -5.23 22.25 -3.72
C GLU A 43 -5.64 20.89 -3.17
N ILE A 44 -6.84 20.77 -2.58
CA ILE A 44 -7.37 19.48 -2.09
C ILE A 44 -7.49 18.48 -3.24
N LYS A 45 -7.99 18.92 -4.40
CA LYS A 45 -8.12 18.06 -5.58
C LYS A 45 -6.77 17.60 -6.10
N ARG A 46 -5.76 18.48 -6.10
CA ARG A 46 -4.37 18.16 -6.46
C ARG A 46 -3.78 17.13 -5.49
N MET A 47 -3.88 17.39 -4.18
CA MET A 47 -3.37 16.49 -3.14
C MET A 47 -4.04 15.11 -3.19
N ASN A 48 -5.35 15.03 -3.43
CA ASN A 48 -6.05 13.76 -3.57
C ASN A 48 -5.55 12.96 -4.78
N ARG A 49 -5.29 13.61 -5.91
CA ARG A 49 -4.71 12.92 -7.09
C ARG A 49 -3.32 12.38 -6.78
N GLU A 50 -2.47 13.18 -6.17
CA GLU A 50 -1.12 12.75 -5.78
C GLU A 50 -1.16 11.59 -4.79
N LYS A 51 -2.09 11.62 -3.82
CA LYS A 51 -2.30 10.52 -2.88
C LYS A 51 -2.69 9.23 -3.60
N ILE A 52 -3.63 9.29 -4.54
CA ILE A 52 -4.08 8.12 -5.30
C ILE A 52 -2.90 7.52 -6.09
N ILE A 53 -2.15 8.34 -6.82
CA ILE A 53 -0.99 7.88 -7.61
C ILE A 53 0.05 7.20 -6.70
N LYS A 54 0.39 7.81 -5.56
CA LYS A 54 1.35 7.23 -4.61
C LYS A 54 0.83 5.91 -4.04
N GLN A 55 -0.48 5.80 -3.80
CA GLN A 55 -1.11 4.60 -3.30
C GLN A 55 -1.11 3.48 -4.35
N GLU A 56 -1.39 3.79 -5.62
CA GLU A 56 -1.30 2.84 -6.73
C GLU A 56 0.12 2.30 -6.91
N ILE A 57 1.13 3.18 -6.88
CA ILE A 57 2.55 2.78 -6.95
C ILE A 57 2.93 1.87 -5.77
N LEU A 58 2.47 2.21 -4.56
CA LEU A 58 2.75 1.40 -3.38
C LEU A 58 2.11 0.01 -3.50
N THR A 59 0.85 -0.07 -3.92
CA THR A 59 0.15 -1.34 -4.13
C THR A 59 0.84 -2.18 -5.21
N GLU A 60 1.28 -1.58 -6.31
CA GLU A 60 2.03 -2.29 -7.36
C GLU A 60 3.32 -2.91 -6.80
N ARG A 61 4.05 -2.17 -5.96
CA ARG A 61 5.29 -2.65 -5.32
C ARG A 61 5.02 -3.80 -4.35
N ILE A 62 3.96 -3.70 -3.56
CA ILE A 62 3.54 -4.77 -2.64
C ILE A 62 3.18 -6.04 -3.42
N ASN A 63 2.37 -5.92 -4.48
CA ASN A 63 1.99 -7.07 -5.30
C ASN A 63 3.20 -7.78 -5.92
N LYS A 64 4.21 -7.02 -6.36
CA LYS A 64 5.47 -7.60 -6.86
C LYS A 64 6.24 -8.34 -5.77
N LEU A 65 6.29 -7.79 -4.55
CA LEU A 65 6.93 -8.46 -3.42
C LEU A 65 6.21 -9.76 -3.04
N GLU A 66 4.88 -9.75 -3.00
CA GLU A 66 4.08 -10.95 -2.74
C GLU A 66 4.31 -12.02 -3.80
N MET A 67 4.38 -11.65 -5.08
CA MET A 67 4.70 -12.56 -6.18
C MET A 67 6.09 -13.19 -5.99
N TYR A 68 7.12 -12.40 -5.70
CA TYR A 68 8.46 -12.93 -5.44
C TYR A 68 8.50 -13.83 -4.20
N LEU A 69 7.74 -13.50 -3.16
CA LEU A 69 7.64 -14.31 -1.96
C LEU A 69 7.02 -15.69 -2.26
N VAL A 70 5.96 -15.74 -3.07
CA VAL A 70 5.36 -17.01 -3.53
C VAL A 70 6.37 -17.82 -4.36
N GLU A 71 7.13 -17.17 -5.24
CA GLU A 71 8.16 -17.84 -6.03
C GLU A 71 9.26 -18.44 -5.16
N VAL A 72 9.76 -17.69 -4.18
CA VAL A 72 10.74 -18.17 -3.20
C VAL A 72 10.19 -19.35 -2.39
N GLN A 73 8.92 -19.28 -1.94
CA GLN A 73 8.28 -20.39 -1.24
C GLN A 73 8.18 -21.63 -2.10
N LYS A 74 7.85 -21.48 -3.40
CA LYS A 74 7.80 -22.59 -4.35
C LYS A 74 9.18 -23.24 -4.52
N LEU A 75 10.21 -22.44 -4.80
CA LEU A 75 11.59 -22.93 -4.96
C LEU A 75 12.11 -23.60 -3.68
N THR A 76 11.83 -23.02 -2.52
CA THR A 76 12.20 -23.60 -1.22
C THR A 76 11.47 -24.92 -0.98
N SER A 77 10.19 -25.01 -1.34
CA SER A 77 9.42 -26.24 -1.23
C SER A 77 9.95 -27.33 -2.17
N GLU A 78 10.28 -26.98 -3.41
CA GLU A 78 10.94 -27.90 -4.35
C GLU A 78 12.27 -28.40 -3.78
N SER A 79 13.11 -27.49 -3.27
CA SER A 79 14.39 -27.86 -2.64
C SER A 79 14.20 -28.81 -1.47
N ARG A 80 13.19 -28.58 -0.62
CA ARG A 80 12.87 -29.46 0.52
C ARG A 80 12.38 -30.84 0.08
N ILE A 81 11.59 -30.91 -0.98
CA ILE A 81 11.11 -32.18 -1.54
C ILE A 81 12.28 -32.96 -2.14
N VAL A 82 13.17 -32.29 -2.88
CA VAL A 82 14.36 -32.91 -3.46
C VAL A 82 15.30 -33.43 -2.38
N SER A 83 15.57 -32.64 -1.34
CA SER A 83 16.42 -33.09 -0.23
C SER A 83 15.80 -34.28 0.51
N LEU A 84 14.48 -34.25 0.77
CA LEU A 84 13.79 -35.38 1.40
C LEU A 84 13.87 -36.65 0.54
N ALA A 85 13.69 -36.54 -0.78
CA ALA A 85 13.78 -37.68 -1.69
C ALA A 85 15.20 -38.26 -1.76
N GLN A 86 16.23 -37.39 -1.73
CA GLN A 86 17.63 -37.82 -1.67
C GLN A 86 17.94 -38.51 -0.33
N ASP A 87 17.60 -37.88 0.79
CA ASP A 87 18.00 -38.33 2.12
C ASP A 87 17.19 -39.53 2.61
N SER A 88 15.88 -39.57 2.32
CA SER A 88 14.97 -40.59 2.85
C SER A 88 14.73 -41.74 1.88
N LEU A 89 14.79 -41.49 0.57
CA LEU A 89 14.45 -42.48 -0.46
C LEU A 89 15.64 -42.85 -1.34
N GLY A 90 16.81 -42.22 -1.15
CA GLY A 90 18.00 -42.46 -1.98
C GLY A 90 17.83 -42.05 -3.44
N LEU A 91 16.82 -41.24 -3.75
CA LEU A 91 16.47 -40.84 -5.11
C LEU A 91 17.28 -39.60 -5.52
N SER A 92 18.07 -39.71 -6.58
CA SER A 92 18.83 -38.57 -7.14
C SER A 92 18.06 -37.90 -8.27
N ARG A 93 18.11 -36.56 -8.32
CA ARG A 93 17.51 -35.78 -9.41
C ARG A 93 18.36 -35.97 -10.68
N PRO A 94 17.78 -36.49 -11.78
CA PRO A 94 18.50 -36.63 -13.04
C PRO A 94 18.72 -35.27 -13.70
N GLU A 95 19.93 -35.03 -14.22
CA GLU A 95 20.34 -33.77 -14.87
C GLU A 95 19.70 -33.53 -16.25
N LYS A 96 19.11 -34.58 -16.85
CA LYS A 96 18.42 -34.51 -18.14
C LYS A 96 17.01 -35.08 -17.98
N ASN A 97 16.06 -34.55 -18.75
CA ASN A 97 14.70 -35.08 -18.82
C ASN A 97 14.81 -36.58 -19.15
N ILE A 98 14.54 -37.41 -18.15
CA ILE A 98 14.61 -38.86 -18.28
C ILE A 98 13.62 -39.23 -19.38
N GLU A 99 14.06 -40.06 -20.32
CA GLU A 99 13.20 -40.66 -21.33
C GLU A 99 11.88 -41.08 -20.69
N ILE A 100 10.76 -40.68 -21.31
CA ILE A 100 9.41 -40.94 -20.81
C ILE A 100 9.30 -42.44 -20.55
N ILE A 101 9.37 -42.84 -19.28
CA ILE A 101 9.13 -44.23 -18.88
C ILE A 101 7.62 -44.41 -19.01
N SER A 102 7.17 -44.97 -20.13
CA SER A 102 5.75 -45.25 -20.34
C SER A 102 5.34 -46.41 -19.43
N VAL A 103 4.78 -46.10 -18.26
CA VAL A 103 4.27 -47.11 -17.34
C VAL A 103 2.84 -47.46 -17.74
N SER A 104 2.58 -48.75 -17.98
CA SER A 104 1.23 -49.21 -18.30
C SER A 104 0.32 -49.16 -17.07
N LYS A 105 -0.98 -48.89 -17.26
CA LYS A 105 -1.98 -48.86 -16.16
C LYS A 105 -1.98 -50.15 -15.35
N ASN A 106 -1.73 -51.30 -15.99
CA ASN A 106 -1.68 -52.59 -15.31
C ASN A 106 -0.50 -52.71 -14.35
N GLN A 107 0.65 -52.12 -14.66
CA GLN A 107 1.81 -52.11 -13.76
C GLN A 107 1.53 -51.25 -12.51
N ILE A 108 0.82 -50.13 -12.66
CA ILE A 108 0.43 -49.28 -11.53
C ILE A 108 -0.50 -50.05 -10.58
N ILE A 109 -1.50 -50.76 -11.13
CA ILE A 109 -2.45 -51.56 -10.35
C ILE A 109 -1.75 -52.72 -9.62
N GLN A 110 -0.76 -53.37 -10.25
CA GLN A 110 0.01 -54.44 -9.61
C GLN A 110 0.83 -53.93 -8.42
N VAL A 111 1.46 -52.76 -8.56
CA VAL A 111 2.20 -52.12 -7.46
C VAL A 111 1.25 -51.72 -6.33
N GLU A 112 0.09 -51.14 -6.66
CA GLU A 112 -0.92 -50.76 -5.67
C GLU A 112 -1.41 -51.96 -4.84
N ASN A 113 -1.71 -53.08 -5.51
CA ASN A 113 -2.16 -54.31 -4.84
C ASN A 113 -1.05 -54.94 -3.99
N PHE A 114 0.20 -54.89 -4.45
CA PHE A 114 1.34 -55.40 -3.70
C PHE A 114 1.60 -54.59 -2.42
N ILE A 115 1.45 -53.26 -2.47
CA ILE A 115 1.62 -52.40 -1.29
C ILE A 115 0.48 -52.62 -0.30
N LYS A 116 -0.78 -52.64 -0.75
CA LYS A 116 -1.93 -52.88 0.13
C LYS A 116 -1.83 -54.23 0.87
N GLY A 117 -1.46 -55.30 0.18
CA GLY A 117 -1.31 -56.62 0.80
C GLY A 117 -0.13 -56.76 1.78
N LYS A 118 0.77 -55.77 1.88
CA LYS A 118 1.92 -55.80 2.80
C LYS A 118 1.68 -54.99 4.08
N TYR A 119 0.64 -54.18 4.12
CA TYR A 119 0.32 -53.26 5.21
C TYR A 119 -1.09 -53.48 5.80
N ASP A 120 -1.75 -54.57 5.41
CA ASP A 120 -2.87 -55.17 6.16
C ASP A 120 -2.35 -56.14 7.24
#